data_AF-B7JAD4-F1
#
_entry.id   AF-B7JAD4-F1
#
_cell.length_a   1.000
_cell.length_b   1.000
_cell.length_c   1.000
_cell.angle_alpha   90.00
_cell.angle_beta   90.00
_cell.angle_gamma   90.00
#
_symmetry.space_group_name_H-M   'P 1'
#
loop_
_entity.id
_entity.type
_entity.pdbx_description
1 polymer ?
#
loop_
_entity_poly.entity_id
_entity_poly.type
_entity_poly.pdbx_seq_one_letter_code
_entity_poly.pdbx_strand_id
1 'polypeptide(L)' 'MQRAMLNDELTKQGVRPNADGVVPQQLIPLRSSQNHATVSVNYRDGVVLTFLFDRSTPIVDLMAMVSRAGTVRKVVL' A
#
# COMPACT_ATOMS: atom_id res chain seq x y z
N MET A 1 34.25 -31.90 9.91
CA MET A 1 34.37 -30.87 8.85
C MET A 1 33.10 -30.02 8.87
N GLN A 2 33.23 -28.70 9.10
CA GLN A 2 32.40 -27.55 8.63
C GLN A 2 30.86 -27.74 8.48
N ARG A 3 29.92 -26.90 8.97
CA ARG A 3 29.91 -25.45 9.30
C ARG A 3 28.54 -25.02 9.91
N ALA A 4 28.58 -24.01 10.81
CA ALA A 4 27.56 -23.00 11.21
C ALA A 4 26.17 -23.49 11.70
N MET A 5 25.66 -23.29 12.93
CA MET A 5 25.63 -22.14 13.87
C MET A 5 25.30 -20.78 13.23
N LEU A 6 24.00 -20.41 13.22
CA LEU A 6 23.54 -19.11 13.71
C LEU A 6 22.01 -19.11 13.98
N ASN A 7 21.67 -19.25 15.26
CA ASN A 7 20.57 -18.67 16.06
C ASN A 7 19.12 -18.76 15.51
N ASP A 8 18.22 -19.57 16.09
CA ASP A 8 17.57 -19.47 17.41
C ASP A 8 16.92 -18.11 17.75
N GLU A 9 15.59 -18.19 17.83
CA GLU A 9 14.69 -17.58 18.83
C GLU A 9 13.91 -16.27 18.56
N LEU A 10 12.58 -16.45 18.65
CA LEU A 10 11.55 -15.57 19.24
C LEU A 10 11.23 -14.25 18.51
N THR A 11 10.00 -14.04 18.03
CA THR A 11 8.84 -13.91 18.91
C THR A 11 7.51 -13.95 18.13
N LYS A 12 6.59 -14.81 18.60
CA LYS A 12 5.13 -14.61 18.71
C LYS A 12 4.40 -14.26 17.39
N GLN A 13 3.60 -15.16 16.85
CA GLN A 13 2.25 -15.38 17.38
C GLN A 13 1.76 -16.78 17.02
N GLY A 14 1.55 -17.60 18.05
CA GLY A 14 0.78 -18.82 17.92
C GLY A 14 -0.70 -18.48 17.73
N VAL A 15 -1.31 -19.06 16.71
CA VAL A 15 -2.76 -19.29 16.69
C VAL A 15 -2.96 -20.78 16.52
N ARG A 16 -3.33 -21.42 17.63
CA ARG A 16 -3.80 -22.79 17.70
C ARG A 16 -5.09 -22.89 16.85
N PRO A 17 -5.33 -23.98 16.12
CA PRO A 17 -6.62 -24.17 15.48
C PRO A 17 -7.67 -24.45 16.56
N ASN A 18 -8.48 -23.45 16.90
CA ASN A 18 -9.68 -23.68 17.72
C ASN A 18 -10.75 -24.28 16.82
N ALA A 19 -11.15 -25.49 17.19
CA ALA A 19 -12.26 -26.24 16.63
C ALA A 19 -13.58 -25.65 17.16
N ASP A 20 -13.99 -24.50 16.63
CA ASP A 20 -15.36 -24.01 16.73
C ASP A 20 -15.62 -23.15 15.49
N GLY A 21 -16.59 -23.58 14.68
CA GLY A 21 -16.82 -23.16 13.29
C GLY A 21 -17.19 -21.68 13.09
N VAL A 22 -16.24 -20.78 13.28
CA VAL A 22 -16.32 -19.40 12.80
C VAL A 22 -15.05 -19.12 12.02
N VAL A 23 -15.13 -19.29 10.71
CA VAL A 23 -14.10 -18.87 9.76
C VAL A 23 -13.81 -17.38 10.04
N PRO A 24 -12.56 -16.98 10.36
CA PRO A 24 -12.22 -15.57 10.36
C PRO A 24 -12.46 -15.12 8.93
N GLN A 25 -13.43 -14.24 8.77
CA GLN A 25 -13.81 -13.63 7.50
C GLN A 25 -12.51 -13.14 6.88
N GLN A 26 -11.96 -13.91 5.94
CA GLN A 26 -10.96 -13.42 5.03
C GLN A 26 -11.65 -12.22 4.43
N LEU A 27 -11.20 -11.02 4.81
CA LEU A 27 -11.57 -9.78 4.19
C LEU A 27 -11.36 -10.03 2.70
N ILE A 28 -12.47 -10.36 2.03
CA ILE A 28 -12.57 -10.36 0.59
C ILE A 28 -11.88 -9.07 0.24
N PRO A 29 -10.79 -9.07 -0.56
CA PRO A 29 -10.28 -7.81 -1.07
C PRO A 29 -11.49 -7.19 -1.72
N LEU A 30 -12.08 -6.16 -1.07
CA LEU A 30 -13.14 -5.40 -1.68
C LEU A 30 -12.50 -5.07 -3.01
N ARG A 31 -13.10 -5.54 -4.10
CA ARG A 31 -12.73 -5.11 -5.44
C ARG A 31 -13.17 -3.65 -5.48
N SER A 32 -12.45 -2.81 -4.75
CA SER A 32 -12.70 -1.39 -4.56
C SER A 32 -12.47 -0.83 -5.93
N SER A 33 -13.56 -0.73 -6.68
CA SER A 33 -13.68 -0.11 -7.99
C SER A 33 -12.38 -0.14 -8.80
N GLN A 34 -12.24 -1.15 -9.67
CA GLN A 34 -11.13 -1.25 -10.66
C GLN A 34 -10.90 0.05 -11.49
N ASN A 35 -11.85 0.99 -11.44
CA ASN A 35 -11.74 2.31 -12.03
C ASN A 35 -10.84 3.28 -11.27
N HIS A 36 -10.35 2.97 -10.08
CA HIS A 36 -9.44 3.87 -9.37
C HIS A 36 -7.98 3.40 -9.45
N ALA A 37 -7.06 4.36 -9.52
CA ALA A 37 -5.62 4.15 -9.49
C ALA A 37 -5.02 4.93 -8.31
N THR A 38 -4.10 4.27 -7.61
CA THR A 38 -3.32 4.89 -6.54
C THR A 38 -2.12 5.60 -7.16
N VAL A 39 -1.95 6.88 -6.85
CA VAL A 39 -0.89 7.71 -7.40
C VAL A 39 -0.07 8.30 -6.25
N SER A 40 1.22 8.00 -6.26
CA SER A 40 2.15 8.50 -5.25
C SER A 40 2.89 9.72 -5.78
N VAL A 41 2.82 10.83 -5.03
CA VAL A 41 3.42 12.11 -5.40
C VAL A 41 4.45 12.50 -4.37
N ASN A 42 5.68 12.73 -4.82
CA ASN A 42 6.75 13.26 -4.01
C ASN A 42 6.89 14.76 -4.26
N TYR A 43 6.73 15.56 -3.21
CA TYR A 43 6.84 17.02 -3.24
C TYR A 43 8.28 17.48 -2.97
N ARG A 44 8.55 18.77 -3.22
CA ARG A 44 9.89 19.35 -3.07
C ARG A 44 10.39 19.41 -1.62
N ASP A 45 9.48 19.51 -0.67
CA ASP A 45 9.75 19.46 0.77
C ASP A 45 10.05 18.03 1.27
N GLY A 46 9.94 17.02 0.39
CA GLY A 46 10.17 15.62 0.72
C GLY A 46 8.94 14.91 1.26
N VAL A 47 7.79 15.59 1.35
CA VAL A 47 6.53 14.96 1.71
C VAL A 47 6.07 14.07 0.57
N VAL A 48 5.59 12.87 0.92
CA VAL A 48 4.98 11.93 -0.03
C VAL A 48 3.50 11.82 0.31
N LEU A 49 2.65 12.16 -0.65
CA LEU A 49 1.21 11.96 -0.53
C LEU A 49 0.73 10.91 -1.53
N THR A 50 -0.20 10.09 -1.07
CA THR A 50 -0.83 9.05 -1.86
C THR A 50 -2.26 9.47 -2.16
N PHE A 51 -2.58 9.59 -3.44
CA PHE A 51 -3.89 9.98 -3.92
C PHE A 51 -4.59 8.79 -4.58
N LEU A 52 -5.91 8.82 -4.58
CA LEU A 52 -6.74 7.89 -5.32
C LEU A 52 -7.42 8.69 -6.43
N PHE A 53 -7.13 8.36 -7.69
CA PHE A 53 -7.74 8.99 -8.85
C PHE A 53 -8.58 8.00 -9.62
N ASP A 54 -9.67 8.47 -10.22
CA ASP A 54 -10.36 7.69 -11.24
C ASP A 54 -9.45 7.58 -12.49
N ARG A 55 -9.36 6.41 -13.10
CA ARG A 55 -8.52 6.12 -14.28
C ARG A 55 -8.97 6.85 -15.53
N SER A 56 -10.22 7.31 -15.57
CA SER A 56 -10.72 8.19 -16.64
C SER A 56 -10.22 9.63 -16.50
N THR A 57 -9.66 9.99 -15.34
CA THR A 57 -9.08 11.32 -15.11
C THR A 57 -7.92 11.55 -16.07
N PRO A 58 -7.97 12.61 -16.91
CA PRO A 58 -6.87 12.88 -17.81
C PRO A 58 -5.64 13.32 -17.01
N ILE A 59 -4.46 12.93 -17.50
CA ILE A 59 -3.18 13.21 -16.82
C ILE A 59 -2.97 14.70 -16.57
N VAL A 60 -3.45 15.58 -17.46
CA VAL A 60 -3.38 17.04 -17.28
C VAL A 60 -4.13 17.50 -16.03
N ASP A 61 -5.34 16.98 -15.78
CA ASP A 61 -6.15 17.34 -14.61
C ASP A 61 -5.56 16.76 -13.34
N LEU A 62 -5.03 15.53 -13.41
CA LEU A 62 -4.27 14.94 -12.31
C LEU A 62 -3.10 15.84 -11.92
N MET A 63 -2.28 16.25 -12.90
CA MET A 63 -1.12 17.11 -12.67
C MET A 63 -1.52 18.47 -12.10
N ALA A 64 -2.61 19.07 -12.59
CA ALA A 64 -3.15 20.32 -12.05
C ALA A 64 -3.57 20.17 -10.58
N MET A 65 -4.27 19.08 -10.24
CA MET A 65 -4.70 18.81 -8.86
C MET A 65 -3.53 18.63 -7.91
N VAL A 66 -2.54 17.81 -8.27
CA VAL A 66 -1.38 17.56 -7.39
C VAL A 66 -0.47 18.80 -7.28
N SER A 67 -0.36 19.61 -8.33
CA SER A 67 0.44 20.84 -8.29
C SER A 67 -0.17 21.92 -7.41
N ARG A 68 -1.50 21.89 -7.18
CA ARG A 68 -2.18 22.81 -6.28
C ARG A 68 -1.78 22.60 -4.81
N ALA A 69 -1.44 21.37 -4.44
CA ALA A 69 -0.98 21.05 -3.09
C ALA A 69 0.47 21.49 -2.82
N GLY A 70 1.26 21.72 -3.88
CA GLY A 70 2.63 22.22 -3.78
C GLY A 70 3.48 21.87 -4.99
N THR A 71 4.75 22.28 -4.96
CA THR A 71 5.68 22.00 -6.06
C THR A 71 6.05 20.52 -6.10
N VAL A 72 5.60 19.82 -7.14
CA VAL A 72 5.84 18.39 -7.35
C VAL A 72 7.25 18.13 -7.86
N ARG A 73 7.92 17.11 -7.32
CA ARG A 73 9.22 16.64 -7.77
C ARG A 73 9.11 15.39 -8.65
N LYS A 74 8.23 14.46 -8.31
CA LYS A 74 8.02 13.20 -9.04
C LYS A 74 6.61 12.66 -8.80
N VAL A 75 6.01 12.12 -9.86
CA VAL A 75 4.73 11.37 -9.81
C VAL A 75 5.00 9.93 -10.24
N VAL A 76 4.39 8.96 -9.55
CA VAL A 76 4.42 7.54 -9.90
C VAL A 76 2.97 7.05 -10.03
N LEU A 77 2.64 6.48 -11.19
CA LEU A 77 1.33 5.95 -11.57
C LEU A 77 1.30 4.42 -11.50
#